data_AF-C5BUZ1-F1
#
_entry.id   AF-C5BUZ1-F1
#
_cell.length_a   1.000
_cell.length_b   1.000
_cell.length_c   1.000
_cell.angle_alpha   90.00
_cell.angle_beta   90.00
_cell.angle_gamma   90.00
#
_symmetry.space_group_name_H-M   'P 1'
#
loop_
_entity.id
_entity.type
_entity.pdbx_description
1 polymer ?
#
loop_
_entity_poly.entity_id
_entity_poly.type
_entity_poly.pdbx_seq_one_letter_code
_entity_poly.pdbx_strand_id
1 'polypeptide(L)'
;MSTETAAVAEIMRILSRCPHLEGVLASHDRVPLTDGHIDVYSSLSRANKDWLGRVNVQIKGRASRKGTAASFSLKREVLEAHLRNAGVLLLCVDVDQKRAKATPRYAALVPFEIRRILASAPEKQKSVAIPLRKLPRLPGAVERIVEVIRVGARQNPFATTDPRLFESIKHITISTAEEVDFNVPTRLRPGEGAFAVEVTTENGSQVPLDGEFEILPEDYVARERDVRVVAGNAAFDSFVVQRISSDQTCVALGEGLSIVIHEGGEGRGVDINITCPSNFVARKRAVEFMVGIFDNGEIALGDRTLTLGEVPASKGPDIEEIRGHLAFLCRLQEVFDKFQFDGALIDLEGMTERDIEHLDVLYRVFVEGVAPCNTSGESGRMLVNFGPWAVMLVAVRGHEPGTWRFIDPFDPASPQMLRWAAQNDRDVTIPVTAYDIVEPEHLPKVLNLRLDLIDAAYERIAHSESTVTIANQCVRDLLNCADSGGARQEEFLHGAARLNDWIIRRDGERDVHRLNQWQIAWRRHGLTDVDRTEIRRMKRASANSQDEMAVHQELACALLLGDREESEFLANQLTTAQRDVMEGWPIWELRRHLVRT
;
A
#
# COMPACT_ATOMS: atom_id res chain seq x y z
N MET A 1 -17.57 64.77 -10.90
CA MET A 1 -17.42 63.73 -9.84
C MET A 1 -16.04 63.09 -10.02
N SER A 2 -15.22 62.96 -8.98
CA SER A 2 -13.94 62.25 -9.10
C SER A 2 -14.19 60.76 -9.36
N THR A 3 -13.22 60.06 -9.96
CA THR A 3 -13.31 58.60 -10.18
C THR A 3 -13.43 57.82 -8.88
N GLU A 4 -12.89 58.36 -7.79
CA GLU A 4 -12.95 57.78 -6.45
C GLU A 4 -14.34 57.92 -5.83
N THR A 5 -14.96 59.11 -5.86
CA THR A 5 -16.36 59.28 -5.41
C THR A 5 -17.31 58.36 -6.17
N ALA A 6 -17.11 58.24 -7.50
CA ALA A 6 -17.92 57.35 -8.33
C ALA A 6 -17.73 55.86 -7.97
N ALA A 7 -16.51 55.46 -7.60
CA ALA A 7 -16.20 54.10 -7.16
C ALA A 7 -16.91 53.78 -5.84
N VAL A 8 -16.80 54.66 -4.84
CA VAL A 8 -17.46 54.49 -3.53
C VAL A 8 -18.97 54.39 -3.68
N ALA A 9 -19.58 55.27 -4.50
CA ALA A 9 -21.01 55.25 -4.75
C ALA A 9 -21.49 53.93 -5.38
N GLU A 10 -20.74 53.38 -6.35
CA GLU A 10 -21.09 52.09 -6.97
C GLU A 10 -20.98 50.92 -5.98
N ILE A 11 -19.95 50.92 -5.12
CA ILE A 11 -19.81 49.88 -4.09
C ILE A 11 -20.94 49.98 -3.06
N MET A 12 -21.26 51.18 -2.57
CA MET A 12 -22.39 51.38 -1.65
C MET A 12 -23.71 50.89 -2.25
N ARG A 13 -23.94 51.11 -3.55
CA ARG A 13 -25.12 50.62 -4.28
C ARG A 13 -25.19 49.09 -4.35
N ILE A 14 -24.06 48.40 -4.35
CA ILE A 14 -24.00 46.92 -4.34
C ILE A 14 -24.25 46.41 -2.93
N LEU A 15 -23.59 47.01 -1.93
CA LEU A 15 -23.73 46.61 -0.52
C LEU A 15 -25.14 46.86 0.01
N SER A 16 -25.83 47.92 -0.42
CA SER A 16 -27.20 48.22 0.01
C SER A 16 -28.23 47.14 -0.38
N ARG A 17 -27.88 46.26 -1.32
CA ARG A 17 -28.70 45.11 -1.73
C ARG A 17 -28.39 43.84 -0.95
N CYS A 18 -27.36 43.86 -0.11
CA CYS A 18 -26.91 42.72 0.69
C CYS A 18 -27.55 42.82 2.08
N PRO A 19 -28.56 42.00 2.39
CA PRO A 19 -29.32 42.13 3.63
C PRO A 19 -28.46 42.03 4.90
N HIS A 20 -27.37 41.27 4.88
CA HIS A 20 -26.52 41.02 6.06
C HIS A 20 -25.32 41.98 6.18
N LEU A 21 -25.15 42.90 5.23
CA LEU A 21 -23.98 43.78 5.17
C LEU A 21 -24.36 45.26 5.34
N GLU A 22 -23.55 45.96 6.12
CA GLU A 22 -23.62 47.41 6.26
C GLU A 22 -22.28 48.04 5.90
N GLY A 23 -22.26 48.83 4.82
CA GLY A 23 -21.05 49.51 4.36
C GLY A 23 -20.88 50.86 5.06
N VAL A 24 -19.75 51.05 5.74
CA VAL A 24 -19.31 52.33 6.31
C VAL A 24 -18.05 52.76 5.56
N LEU A 25 -18.28 53.45 4.43
CA LEU A 25 -17.23 53.82 3.49
C LEU A 25 -17.01 55.33 3.51
N ALA A 26 -15.76 55.76 3.53
CA ALA A 26 -15.40 57.17 3.49
C ALA A 26 -15.00 57.57 2.07
N SER A 27 -15.33 58.81 1.70
CA SER A 27 -14.79 59.44 0.49
C SER A 27 -13.97 60.65 0.90
N HIS A 28 -12.73 60.76 0.41
CA HIS A 28 -11.82 61.90 0.64
C HIS A 28 -11.25 62.06 2.07
N ASP A 29 -11.62 61.21 3.03
CA ASP A 29 -10.99 61.19 4.37
C ASP A 29 -9.73 60.34 4.37
N ARG A 30 -8.63 60.91 4.90
CA ARG A 30 -7.34 60.23 5.07
C ARG A 30 -7.39 59.31 6.30
N VAL A 31 -8.17 58.24 6.21
CA VAL A 31 -8.04 57.14 7.17
C VAL A 31 -6.76 56.36 6.80
N PRO A 32 -5.84 56.10 7.76
CA PRO A 32 -4.66 55.31 7.48
C PRO A 32 -5.04 53.94 6.92
N LEU A 33 -4.39 53.53 5.82
CA LEU A 33 -4.39 52.18 5.26
C LEU A 33 -5.71 51.63 4.67
N THR A 34 -6.91 52.15 4.97
CA THR A 34 -8.20 51.62 4.47
C THR A 34 -9.15 52.75 4.12
N ASP A 35 -10.14 52.50 3.25
CA ASP A 35 -11.15 53.50 2.83
C ASP A 35 -12.51 53.29 3.55
N GLY A 36 -12.54 52.43 4.56
CA GLY A 36 -13.73 52.10 5.33
C GLY A 36 -13.82 50.61 5.68
N HIS A 37 -15.00 50.18 6.07
CA HIS A 37 -15.26 48.80 6.44
C HIS A 37 -16.70 48.38 6.10
N ILE A 38 -16.93 47.07 6.20
CA ILE A 38 -18.25 46.44 6.10
C ILE A 38 -18.52 45.73 7.42
N ASP A 39 -19.60 46.08 8.10
CA ASP A 39 -20.11 45.33 9.25
C ASP A 39 -21.01 44.18 8.77
N VAL A 40 -20.82 43.01 9.38
CA VAL A 40 -21.48 41.75 8.98
C VAL A 40 -22.41 41.30 10.10
N TYR A 41 -23.63 40.89 9.76
CA TYR A 41 -24.65 40.47 10.71
C TYR A 41 -25.22 39.10 10.37
N SER A 42 -25.62 38.32 11.39
CA SER A 42 -26.29 37.03 11.21
C SER A 42 -27.78 37.13 10.92
N SER A 43 -28.39 38.28 11.22
CA SER A 43 -29.84 38.50 11.09
C SER A 43 -30.15 39.71 10.20
N LEU A 44 -31.34 39.67 9.59
CA LEU A 44 -31.88 40.76 8.77
C LEU A 44 -32.14 42.05 9.59
N SER A 45 -32.25 41.95 10.91
CA SER A 45 -32.54 43.10 11.79
C SER A 45 -31.31 43.97 12.05
N ARG A 46 -30.10 43.44 11.79
CA ARG A 46 -28.81 44.11 12.02
C ARG A 46 -28.66 44.68 13.44
N ALA A 47 -29.27 44.02 14.43
CA ALA A 47 -29.12 44.41 15.82
C ALA A 47 -27.69 44.12 16.31
N ASN A 48 -27.19 44.90 17.27
CA ASN A 48 -25.85 44.71 17.84
C ASN A 48 -25.57 43.28 18.33
N LYS A 49 -26.60 42.58 18.85
CA LYS A 49 -26.50 41.18 19.29
C LYS A 49 -26.22 40.18 18.16
N ASP A 50 -26.51 40.57 16.92
CA ASP A 50 -26.38 39.76 15.72
C ASP A 50 -25.11 40.13 14.92
N TRP A 51 -24.27 41.05 15.44
CA TRP A 51 -23.03 41.47 14.80
C TRP A 51 -21.98 40.35 14.86
N LEU A 52 -21.46 39.97 13.68
CA LEU A 52 -20.52 38.87 13.50
C LEU A 52 -19.07 39.32 13.34
N GLY A 53 -18.85 40.61 13.07
CA GLY A 53 -17.54 41.17 12.85
C GLY A 53 -17.50 42.23 11.77
N ARG A 54 -16.27 42.65 11.45
CA ARG A 54 -15.98 43.73 10.52
C ARG A 54 -14.93 43.30 9.49
N VAL A 55 -15.14 43.71 8.25
CA VAL A 55 -14.21 43.52 7.15
C VAL A 55 -13.68 44.86 6.66
N ASN A 56 -12.36 45.03 6.73
CA ASN A 56 -11.69 46.22 6.20
C ASN A 56 -11.78 46.28 4.67
N VAL A 57 -11.97 47.47 4.12
CA VAL A 57 -12.12 47.67 2.68
C VAL A 57 -11.14 48.73 2.17
N GLN A 58 -10.54 48.47 1.00
CA GLN A 58 -9.80 49.46 0.22
C GLN A 58 -10.48 49.65 -1.14
N ILE A 59 -10.85 50.88 -1.49
CA ILE A 59 -11.55 51.24 -2.72
C ILE A 59 -10.63 52.05 -3.64
N LYS A 60 -10.51 51.63 -4.90
CA LYS A 60 -9.69 52.31 -5.90
C LYS A 60 -10.49 52.54 -7.18
N GLY A 61 -10.74 53.81 -7.49
CA GLY A 61 -11.35 54.22 -8.75
C GLY A 61 -10.33 54.38 -9.87
N ARG A 62 -10.58 53.80 -11.04
CA ARG A 62 -9.73 53.95 -12.24
C ARG A 62 -10.56 54.48 -13.40
N ALA A 63 -9.95 55.33 -14.23
CA ALA A 63 -10.58 55.71 -15.49
C ALA A 63 -10.59 54.51 -16.45
N SER A 64 -11.78 54.09 -16.89
CA SER A 64 -11.94 52.97 -17.83
C SER A 64 -11.33 53.32 -19.19
N ARG A 65 -10.39 52.49 -19.67
CA ARG A 65 -9.78 52.56 -21.01
C ARG A 65 -9.86 51.19 -21.70
N LYS A 66 -9.82 51.15 -23.04
CA LYS A 66 -9.68 49.88 -23.79
C LYS A 66 -8.44 49.13 -23.25
N GLY A 67 -8.62 47.89 -22.79
CA GLY A 67 -7.53 47.07 -22.24
C GLY A 67 -7.18 47.33 -20.77
N THR A 68 -8.11 47.82 -19.94
CA THR A 68 -7.85 47.99 -18.50
C THR A 68 -7.44 46.66 -17.87
N ALA A 69 -6.24 46.63 -17.28
CA ALA A 69 -5.63 45.42 -16.74
C ALA A 69 -6.50 44.77 -15.67
N ALA A 70 -6.62 43.44 -15.70
CA ALA A 70 -7.32 42.64 -14.70
C ALA A 70 -6.50 42.48 -13.40
N SER A 71 -5.64 43.43 -13.08
CA SER A 71 -4.84 43.45 -11.86
C SER A 71 -4.75 44.87 -11.28
N PHE A 72 -4.37 45.01 -10.02
CA PHE A 72 -4.01 46.27 -9.40
C PHE A 72 -2.61 46.21 -8.80
N SER A 73 -1.79 47.22 -9.01
CA SER A 73 -0.50 47.30 -8.34
C SER A 73 -0.68 47.95 -6.96
N LEU A 74 -0.34 47.22 -5.90
CA LEU A 74 -0.23 47.75 -4.54
C LEU A 74 1.24 47.82 -4.14
N LYS A 75 1.60 48.82 -3.35
CA LYS A 75 2.94 48.86 -2.77
C LYS A 75 3.13 47.70 -1.80
N ARG A 76 4.33 47.13 -1.74
CA ARG A 76 4.69 46.07 -0.78
C ARG A 76 4.42 46.50 0.66
N GLU A 77 4.80 47.72 1.04
CA GLU A 77 4.55 48.28 2.39
C GLU A 77 3.06 48.30 2.78
N VAL A 78 2.17 48.48 1.80
CA VAL A 78 0.71 48.48 2.01
C VAL A 78 0.20 47.06 2.20
N LEU A 79 0.69 46.10 1.41
CA LEU A 79 0.36 44.67 1.57
C LEU A 79 0.82 44.14 2.93
N GLU A 80 2.05 44.45 3.34
CA GLU A 80 2.56 44.09 4.67
C GLU A 80 1.76 44.71 5.81
N ALA A 81 1.28 45.94 5.62
CA ALA A 81 0.40 46.57 6.60
C ALA A 81 -0.97 45.88 6.67
N HIS A 82 -1.56 45.48 5.54
CA HIS A 82 -2.78 44.67 5.54
C HIS A 82 -2.56 43.26 6.11
N LEU A 83 -1.40 42.64 5.89
CA LEU A 83 -1.04 41.35 6.49
C LEU A 83 -1.07 41.44 8.02
N ARG A 84 -0.55 42.53 8.59
CA ARG A 84 -0.58 42.81 10.04
C ARG A 84 -1.96 43.23 10.55
N ASN A 85 -2.85 43.68 9.67
CA ASN A 85 -4.18 44.20 10.01
C ASN A 85 -5.31 43.25 9.56
N ALA A 86 -5.08 41.94 9.69
CA ALA A 86 -6.06 40.88 9.43
C ALA A 86 -6.65 40.85 8.00
N GLY A 87 -5.90 41.35 7.01
CA GLY A 87 -6.29 41.36 5.61
C GLY A 87 -7.16 42.55 5.20
N VAL A 88 -7.64 42.51 3.95
CA VAL A 88 -8.48 43.56 3.36
C VAL A 88 -9.29 43.05 2.17
N LEU A 89 -10.50 43.57 1.97
CA LEU A 89 -11.21 43.46 0.71
C LEU A 89 -10.80 44.62 -0.21
N LEU A 90 -9.97 44.34 -1.22
CA LEU A 90 -9.59 45.33 -2.22
C LEU A 90 -10.67 45.40 -3.30
N LEU A 91 -11.31 46.55 -3.44
CA LEU A 91 -12.32 46.85 -4.45
C LEU A 91 -11.76 47.84 -5.46
N CYS A 92 -11.73 47.46 -6.74
CA CYS A 92 -11.29 48.31 -7.83
C CYS A 92 -12.43 48.55 -8.80
N VAL A 93 -12.80 49.80 -9.04
CA VAL A 93 -13.91 50.16 -9.94
C VAL A 93 -13.37 50.89 -11.15
N ASP A 94 -13.57 50.30 -12.34
CA ASP A 94 -13.30 50.97 -13.60
C ASP A 94 -14.50 51.84 -13.98
N VAL A 95 -14.30 53.16 -13.98
CA VAL A 95 -15.33 54.17 -14.24
C VAL A 95 -15.16 54.71 -15.65
N ASP A 96 -16.13 54.41 -16.52
CA ASP A 96 -16.30 55.06 -17.82
C ASP A 96 -17.26 56.25 -17.65
N GLN A 97 -16.69 57.44 -17.47
CA GLN A 97 -17.45 58.67 -17.30
C GLN A 97 -18.26 59.03 -18.56
N LYS A 98 -17.84 58.60 -19.76
CA LYS A 98 -18.54 58.93 -21.01
C LYS A 98 -19.80 58.09 -21.20
N ARG A 99 -19.77 56.83 -20.75
CA ARG A 99 -20.87 55.86 -20.87
C ARG A 99 -21.67 55.64 -19.59
N ALA A 100 -21.39 56.43 -18.54
CA ALA A 100 -21.96 56.27 -17.20
C ALA A 100 -21.91 54.82 -16.70
N LYS A 101 -20.80 54.11 -16.98
CA LYS A 101 -20.65 52.68 -16.67
C LYS A 101 -19.54 52.48 -15.65
N ALA A 102 -19.87 51.81 -14.54
CA ALA A 102 -18.92 51.37 -13.54
C ALA A 102 -18.78 49.84 -13.58
N THR A 103 -17.55 49.34 -13.60
CA THR A 103 -17.24 47.90 -13.60
C THR A 103 -16.45 47.56 -12.35
N PRO A 104 -17.10 47.08 -11.28
CA PRO A 104 -16.44 46.73 -10.03
C PRO A 104 -15.72 45.38 -10.15
N ARG A 105 -14.53 45.33 -9.56
CA ARG A 105 -13.70 44.16 -9.39
C ARG A 105 -13.21 44.06 -7.95
N TYR A 106 -12.79 42.89 -7.54
CA TYR A 106 -12.29 42.65 -6.19
C TYR A 106 -11.05 41.75 -6.16
N ALA A 107 -10.30 41.84 -5.07
CA ALA A 107 -9.41 40.79 -4.59
C ALA A 107 -9.68 40.58 -3.10
N ALA A 108 -9.89 39.33 -2.72
CA ALA A 108 -10.07 38.93 -1.35
C ALA A 108 -8.69 38.66 -0.72
N LEU A 109 -8.10 39.65 -0.05
CA LEU A 109 -6.74 39.57 0.48
C LEU A 109 -6.77 39.16 1.95
N VAL A 110 -6.96 37.86 2.20
CA VAL A 110 -6.80 37.26 3.53
C VAL A 110 -5.30 37.14 3.89
N PRO A 111 -4.92 37.06 5.19
CA PRO A 111 -3.52 37.03 5.60
C PRO A 111 -2.66 35.96 4.92
N PHE A 112 -3.14 34.71 4.77
CA PHE A 112 -2.38 33.68 4.07
C PHE A 112 -2.18 33.99 2.58
N GLU A 113 -3.18 34.56 1.91
CA GLU A 113 -3.08 34.98 0.50
C GLU A 113 -2.09 36.13 0.34
N ILE A 114 -2.13 37.14 1.23
CA ILE A 114 -1.16 38.24 1.21
C ILE A 114 0.27 37.71 1.40
N ARG A 115 0.47 36.77 2.35
CA ARG A 115 1.78 36.13 2.58
C ARG A 115 2.29 35.45 1.30
N ARG A 116 1.45 34.67 0.63
CA ARG A 116 1.80 33.99 -0.63
C ARG A 116 2.14 34.98 -1.74
N ILE A 117 1.33 36.02 -1.92
CA ILE A 117 1.59 37.09 -2.90
C ILE A 117 2.94 37.75 -2.63
N LEU A 118 3.24 38.09 -1.37
CA LEU A 118 4.51 38.71 -0.99
C LEU A 118 5.71 37.78 -1.22
N ALA A 119 5.57 36.49 -0.92
CA ALA A 119 6.59 35.47 -1.12
C ALA A 119 6.87 35.18 -2.60
N SER A 120 5.84 35.26 -3.47
CA SER A 120 5.99 35.04 -4.91
C SER A 120 6.64 36.22 -5.65
N ALA A 121 6.68 37.41 -5.04
CA ALA A 121 7.27 38.60 -5.63
C ALA A 121 8.73 38.81 -5.17
N PRO A 122 9.66 39.20 -6.05
CA PRO A 122 11.05 39.51 -5.68
C PRO A 122 11.19 40.48 -4.50
N GLU A 123 12.09 40.22 -3.55
CA GLU A 123 12.22 40.98 -2.29
C GLU A 123 12.50 42.49 -2.47
N LYS A 124 13.08 42.89 -3.60
CA LYS A 124 13.36 44.32 -3.91
C LYS A 124 12.22 45.03 -4.64
N GLN A 125 11.19 44.31 -5.09
CA GLN A 125 10.08 44.87 -5.85
C GLN A 125 9.13 45.71 -4.97
N LYS A 126 9.12 47.04 -5.19
CA LYS A 126 8.34 47.99 -4.37
C LYS A 126 6.82 47.89 -4.57
N SER A 127 6.35 47.37 -5.69
CA SER A 127 4.91 47.25 -5.99
C SER A 127 4.59 45.90 -6.62
N VAL A 128 3.58 45.22 -6.09
CA VAL A 128 3.18 43.87 -6.48
C VAL A 128 1.84 43.95 -7.18
N ALA A 129 1.72 43.29 -8.32
CA ALA A 129 0.47 43.21 -9.07
C ALA A 129 -0.46 42.16 -8.46
N ILE A 130 -1.66 42.59 -8.08
CA ILE A 130 -2.72 41.78 -7.48
C ILE A 130 -3.75 41.44 -8.54
N PRO A 131 -3.95 40.17 -8.90
CA PRO A 131 -5.02 39.76 -9.80
C PRO A 131 -6.40 40.15 -9.24
N LEU A 132 -7.29 40.62 -10.11
CA LEU A 132 -8.63 41.08 -9.76
C LEU A 132 -9.70 40.24 -10.45
N ARG A 133 -10.72 39.84 -9.70
CA ARG A 133 -11.93 39.16 -10.22
C ARG A 133 -13.06 40.15 -10.41
N LYS A 134 -14.02 39.84 -11.29
CA LYS A 134 -15.24 40.65 -11.42
C LYS A 134 -16.05 40.52 -10.13
N LEU A 135 -16.50 41.64 -9.56
CA LEU A 135 -17.39 41.59 -8.41
C LEU A 135 -18.79 41.16 -8.87
N PRO A 136 -19.38 40.10 -8.30
CA PRO A 136 -20.73 39.66 -8.65
C PRO A 136 -21.77 40.73 -8.28
N ARG A 137 -22.95 40.64 -8.89
CA ARG A 137 -24.08 41.54 -8.60
C ARG A 137 -25.20 40.88 -7.79
N LEU A 138 -25.10 39.56 -7.58
CA LEU A 138 -26.03 38.81 -6.74
C LEU A 138 -25.65 39.03 -5.27
N PRO A 139 -26.59 39.45 -4.40
CA PRO A 139 -26.30 39.72 -2.99
C PRO A 139 -25.59 38.58 -2.27
N GLY A 140 -26.09 37.34 -2.38
CA GLY A 140 -25.50 36.18 -1.70
C GLY A 140 -24.04 35.91 -2.11
N ALA A 141 -23.67 36.17 -3.37
CA ALA A 141 -22.29 36.01 -3.83
C ALA A 141 -21.36 37.10 -3.27
N VAL A 142 -21.86 38.33 -3.08
CA VAL A 142 -21.10 39.41 -2.42
C VAL A 142 -20.94 39.10 -0.92
N GLU A 143 -21.99 38.61 -0.27
CA GLU A 143 -21.95 38.17 1.13
C GLU A 143 -20.92 37.06 1.34
N ARG A 144 -20.86 36.04 0.48
CA ARG A 144 -19.82 35.00 0.51
C ARG A 144 -18.40 35.56 0.41
N ILE A 145 -18.16 36.52 -0.47
CA ILE A 145 -16.82 37.15 -0.61
C ILE A 145 -16.42 37.86 0.69
N VAL A 146 -17.35 38.61 1.29
CA VAL A 146 -17.10 39.31 2.56
C VAL A 146 -16.88 38.30 3.68
N GLU A 147 -17.65 37.21 3.70
CA GLU A 147 -17.53 36.14 4.69
C GLU A 147 -16.16 35.44 4.64
N VAL A 148 -15.64 35.16 3.44
CA VAL A 148 -14.27 34.63 3.27
C VAL A 148 -13.23 35.54 3.93
N ILE A 149 -13.36 36.85 3.78
CA ILE A 149 -12.45 37.80 4.44
C ILE A 149 -12.66 37.79 5.96
N ARG A 150 -13.91 37.76 6.43
CA ARG A 150 -14.23 37.74 7.86
C ARG A 150 -13.65 36.53 8.58
N VAL A 151 -13.82 35.34 7.99
CA VAL A 151 -13.23 34.10 8.51
C VAL A 151 -11.71 34.12 8.36
N GLY A 152 -11.22 34.54 7.19
CA GLY A 152 -9.79 34.65 6.92
C GLY A 152 -9.05 35.64 7.81
N ALA A 153 -9.72 36.65 8.38
CA ALA A 153 -9.13 37.63 9.29
C ALA A 153 -8.48 37.00 10.54
N ARG A 154 -8.88 35.78 10.91
CA ARG A 154 -8.32 35.02 12.03
C ARG A 154 -7.02 34.30 11.69
N GLN A 155 -6.67 34.19 10.40
CA GLN A 155 -5.46 33.51 9.95
C GLN A 155 -4.22 34.18 10.54
N ASN A 156 -3.34 33.36 11.14
CA ASN A 156 -2.04 33.82 11.60
C ASN A 156 -0.96 33.41 10.59
N PRO A 157 -0.51 34.31 9.70
CA PRO A 157 0.48 34.02 8.66
C PRO A 157 1.89 33.77 9.21
N PHE A 158 2.11 33.84 10.52
CA PHE A 158 3.40 33.57 11.16
C PHE A 158 3.39 32.28 11.98
N ALA A 159 2.22 31.66 12.18
CA ALA A 159 2.10 30.39 12.88
C ALA A 159 2.31 29.20 11.93
N THR A 160 2.85 28.11 12.47
CA THR A 160 2.86 26.79 11.84
C THR A 160 1.73 25.94 12.40
N THR A 161 1.16 25.07 11.57
CA THR A 161 0.14 24.11 11.99
C THR A 161 0.80 22.95 12.74
N ASP A 162 0.38 22.65 13.97
CA ASP A 162 0.81 21.44 14.70
C ASP A 162 0.12 20.20 14.10
N PRO A 163 0.84 19.17 13.64
CA PRO A 163 0.23 17.95 13.10
C PRO A 163 -0.74 17.25 14.07
N ARG A 164 -0.54 17.37 15.39
CA ARG A 164 -1.45 16.78 16.39
C ARG A 164 -2.85 17.39 16.37
N LEU A 165 -3.01 18.55 15.74
CA LEU A 165 -4.31 19.17 15.52
C LEU A 165 -5.28 18.21 14.83
N PHE A 166 -4.81 17.44 13.85
CA PHE A 166 -5.64 16.55 13.03
C PHE A 166 -6.26 15.39 13.82
N GLU A 167 -5.67 15.01 14.94
CA GLU A 167 -6.17 13.95 15.83
C GLU A 167 -7.41 14.39 16.64
N SER A 168 -7.67 15.70 16.72
CA SER A 168 -8.71 16.28 17.58
C SER A 168 -9.75 17.09 16.81
N ILE A 169 -9.80 16.97 15.47
CA ILE A 169 -10.74 17.72 14.65
C ILE A 169 -12.16 17.18 14.86
N LYS A 170 -13.08 18.07 15.23
CA LYS A 170 -14.51 17.78 15.32
C LYS A 170 -15.25 18.15 14.04
N HIS A 171 -15.03 19.37 13.54
CA HIS A 171 -15.66 19.87 12.32
C HIS A 171 -14.69 20.74 11.51
N ILE A 172 -14.87 20.78 10.19
CA ILE A 172 -14.13 21.66 9.28
C ILE A 172 -15.12 22.65 8.67
N THR A 173 -14.81 23.95 8.77
CA THR A 173 -15.56 25.03 8.15
C THR A 173 -14.81 25.51 6.93
N ILE A 174 -15.47 25.48 5.76
CA ILE A 174 -14.92 25.94 4.50
C ILE A 174 -15.78 27.11 4.01
N SER A 175 -15.16 28.28 3.90
CA SER A 175 -15.79 29.47 3.32
C SER A 175 -15.23 29.70 1.94
N THR A 176 -16.09 29.79 0.92
CA THR A 176 -15.69 30.03 -0.48
C THR A 176 -16.45 31.22 -1.05
N ALA A 177 -15.78 32.02 -1.89
CA ALA A 177 -16.44 33.11 -2.60
C ALA A 177 -17.39 32.60 -3.70
N GLU A 178 -17.00 31.48 -4.32
CA GLU A 178 -17.73 30.80 -5.40
C GLU A 178 -18.56 29.64 -4.84
N GLU A 179 -19.62 29.25 -5.54
CA GLU A 179 -20.38 28.04 -5.19
C GLU A 179 -19.56 26.81 -5.56
N VAL A 180 -19.48 25.87 -4.63
CA VAL A 180 -18.66 24.66 -4.74
C VAL A 180 -19.55 23.46 -4.44
N ASP A 181 -19.54 22.48 -5.34
CA ASP A 181 -20.25 21.22 -5.16
C ASP A 181 -19.34 20.21 -4.47
N PHE A 182 -19.55 20.01 -3.17
CA PHE A 182 -18.78 19.04 -2.38
C PHE A 182 -19.28 17.59 -2.56
N ASN A 183 -20.23 17.32 -3.45
CA ASN A 183 -20.62 15.96 -3.84
C ASN A 183 -19.70 15.36 -4.92
N VAL A 184 -18.75 16.15 -5.44
CA VAL A 184 -17.71 15.71 -6.37
C VAL A 184 -16.33 16.08 -5.84
N PRO A 185 -15.26 15.37 -6.26
CA PRO A 185 -13.89 15.71 -5.92
C PRO A 185 -13.61 17.17 -6.23
N THR A 186 -13.26 17.91 -5.18
CA THR A 186 -13.07 19.35 -5.25
C THR A 186 -11.67 19.71 -4.78
N ARG A 187 -10.98 20.56 -5.55
CA ARG A 187 -9.69 21.12 -5.16
C ARG A 187 -9.81 22.61 -4.87
N LEU A 188 -9.33 23.03 -3.69
CA LEU A 188 -9.22 24.42 -3.30
C LEU A 188 -7.75 24.81 -3.29
N ARG A 189 -7.36 25.59 -4.30
CA ARG A 189 -5.99 26.05 -4.51
C ARG A 189 -5.88 27.56 -4.38
N PRO A 190 -4.95 28.07 -3.56
CA PRO A 190 -4.73 29.50 -3.45
C PRO A 190 -4.29 30.10 -4.78
N GLY A 191 -4.76 31.31 -5.07
CA GLY A 191 -4.66 31.94 -6.39
C GLY A 191 -5.78 31.55 -7.38
N GLU A 192 -6.32 30.33 -7.33
CA GLU A 192 -7.40 29.87 -8.23
C GLU A 192 -8.81 30.25 -7.72
N GLY A 193 -8.97 30.52 -6.43
CA GLY A 193 -10.22 30.92 -5.79
C GLY A 193 -9.97 31.72 -4.50
N ALA A 194 -10.99 32.43 -4.02
CA ALA A 194 -10.96 33.03 -2.69
C ALA A 194 -11.68 32.10 -1.70
N PHE A 195 -10.95 31.58 -0.72
CA PHE A 195 -11.49 30.72 0.31
C PHE A 195 -10.73 30.84 1.64
N ALA A 196 -11.35 30.37 2.71
CA ALA A 196 -10.73 30.22 4.02
C ALA A 196 -11.18 28.88 4.64
N VAL A 197 -10.24 28.16 5.24
CA VAL A 197 -10.50 26.89 5.93
C VAL A 197 -10.15 27.05 7.41
N GLU A 198 -11.07 26.64 8.28
CA GLU A 198 -10.91 26.65 9.73
C GLU A 198 -11.32 25.28 10.28
N VAL A 199 -10.50 24.72 11.16
CA VAL A 199 -10.86 23.51 11.90
C VAL A 199 -11.31 23.88 13.29
N THR A 200 -12.38 23.22 13.74
CA THR A 200 -12.84 23.28 15.13
C THR A 200 -12.46 21.97 15.80
N THR A 201 -11.64 22.04 16.85
CA THR A 201 -11.22 20.89 17.63
C THR A 201 -12.27 20.46 18.65
N GLU A 202 -12.12 19.27 19.22
CA GLU A 202 -13.01 18.74 20.27
C GLU A 202 -13.10 19.66 21.50
N ASN A 203 -12.00 20.35 21.86
CA ASN A 203 -11.96 21.32 22.95
C ASN A 203 -12.52 22.71 22.57
N GLY A 204 -13.05 22.88 21.36
CA GLY A 204 -13.65 24.12 20.87
C GLY A 204 -12.67 25.16 20.33
N SER A 205 -11.36 24.86 20.24
CA SER A 205 -10.40 25.75 19.58
C SER A 205 -10.70 25.85 18.09
N GLN A 206 -10.64 27.07 17.56
CA GLN A 206 -10.78 27.35 16.13
C GLN A 206 -9.41 27.68 15.55
N VAL A 207 -8.93 26.86 14.62
CA VAL A 207 -7.58 26.98 14.04
C VAL A 207 -7.69 27.12 12.53
N PRO A 208 -7.31 28.26 11.94
CA PRO A 208 -7.24 28.43 10.50
C PRO A 208 -6.15 27.55 9.88
N LEU A 209 -6.45 26.92 8.74
CA LEU A 209 -5.49 26.11 7.99
C LEU A 209 -5.00 26.84 6.73
N ASP A 210 -3.70 26.72 6.47
CA ASP A 210 -3.11 27.13 5.20
C ASP A 210 -2.68 25.91 4.39
N GLY A 211 -3.01 25.89 3.10
CA GLY A 211 -2.64 24.76 2.25
C GLY A 211 -3.39 24.76 0.92
N GLU A 212 -3.14 23.70 0.16
CA GLU A 212 -4.06 23.23 -0.88
C GLU A 212 -4.93 22.13 -0.26
N PHE A 213 -6.22 22.13 -0.58
CA PHE A 213 -7.16 21.17 -0.02
C PHE A 213 -7.79 20.35 -1.14
N GLU A 214 -7.73 19.03 -1.02
CA GLU A 214 -8.48 18.10 -1.85
C GLU A 214 -9.59 17.49 -0.99
N ILE A 215 -10.82 17.70 -1.41
CA ILE A 215 -12.02 17.27 -0.70
C ILE A 215 -12.62 16.15 -1.53
N LEU A 216 -12.56 14.94 -1.00
CA LEU A 216 -13.10 13.76 -1.64
C LEU A 216 -14.41 13.39 -0.94
N PRO A 217 -15.53 13.36 -1.68
CA PRO A 217 -16.77 12.80 -1.15
C PRO A 217 -16.55 11.32 -0.81
N GLU A 218 -17.37 10.84 0.11
CA GLU A 218 -17.24 9.52 0.71
C GLU A 218 -17.16 8.39 -0.34
N ASP A 219 -17.99 8.46 -1.38
CA ASP A 219 -18.07 7.45 -2.43
C ASP A 219 -16.88 7.45 -3.39
N TYR A 220 -16.09 8.53 -3.45
CA TYR A 220 -14.86 8.63 -4.25
C TYR A 220 -13.63 8.07 -3.53
N VAL A 221 -13.78 7.68 -2.25
CA VAL A 221 -12.75 6.99 -1.49
C VAL A 221 -12.93 5.49 -1.69
N ALA A 222 -11.86 4.80 -2.10
CA ALA A 222 -11.86 3.35 -2.27
C ALA A 222 -12.21 2.64 -0.96
N ARG A 223 -13.17 1.71 -1.03
CA ARG A 223 -13.71 1.02 0.15
C ARG A 223 -13.81 -0.47 -0.10
N GLU A 224 -13.27 -1.24 0.82
CA GLU A 224 -13.46 -2.68 0.84
C GLU A 224 -14.87 -3.04 1.30
N ARG A 225 -15.43 -4.08 0.66
CA ARG A 225 -16.72 -4.67 0.97
C ARG A 225 -16.55 -6.18 1.11
N ASP A 226 -16.86 -6.70 2.29
CA ASP A 226 -16.80 -8.13 2.61
C ASP A 226 -18.06 -8.85 2.14
N VAL A 227 -18.31 -8.82 0.83
CA VAL A 227 -19.43 -9.50 0.19
C VAL A 227 -18.88 -10.39 -0.91
N ARG A 228 -19.22 -11.67 -0.82
CA ARG A 228 -18.74 -12.68 -1.75
C ARG A 228 -19.28 -12.45 -3.16
N VAL A 229 -18.40 -12.47 -4.16
CA VAL A 229 -18.69 -12.35 -5.58
C VAL A 229 -18.31 -13.65 -6.29
N VAL A 230 -19.20 -14.19 -7.10
CA VAL A 230 -18.99 -15.46 -7.81
C VAL A 230 -19.41 -15.33 -9.27
N ALA A 231 -18.57 -15.83 -10.18
CA ALA A 231 -18.95 -16.10 -11.56
C ALA A 231 -18.25 -17.36 -12.06
N GLY A 232 -19.03 -18.33 -12.56
CA GLY A 232 -18.52 -19.66 -12.87
C GLY A 232 -17.83 -20.31 -11.67
N ASN A 233 -16.57 -20.71 -11.85
CA ASN A 233 -15.75 -21.34 -10.81
C ASN A 233 -14.95 -20.33 -9.96
N ALA A 234 -14.95 -19.05 -10.32
CA ALA A 234 -14.20 -18.03 -9.59
C ALA A 234 -15.03 -17.43 -8.46
N ALA A 235 -14.41 -17.28 -7.29
CA ALA A 235 -15.00 -16.61 -6.13
C ALA A 235 -14.01 -15.61 -5.51
N PHE A 236 -14.55 -14.46 -5.11
CA PHE A 236 -13.85 -13.41 -4.36
C PHE A 236 -14.64 -13.14 -3.08
N ASP A 237 -13.99 -13.15 -1.91
CA ASP A 237 -14.70 -12.96 -0.63
C ASP A 237 -14.92 -11.48 -0.29
N SER A 238 -14.13 -10.59 -0.88
CA SER A 238 -14.28 -9.14 -0.80
C SER A 238 -13.98 -8.46 -2.14
N PHE A 239 -14.38 -7.20 -2.26
CA PHE A 239 -14.05 -6.33 -3.39
C PHE A 239 -13.88 -4.88 -2.95
N VAL A 240 -13.20 -4.08 -3.77
CA VAL A 240 -13.04 -2.65 -3.54
C VAL A 240 -13.98 -1.89 -4.46
N VAL A 241 -14.78 -0.99 -3.91
CA VAL A 241 -15.65 -0.10 -4.68
C VAL A 241 -15.20 1.35 -4.56
N GLN A 242 -15.23 2.08 -5.68
CA GLN A 242 -14.88 3.49 -5.74
C GLN A 242 -15.64 4.17 -6.88
N ARG A 243 -16.28 5.31 -6.60
CA ARG A 243 -16.76 6.21 -7.65
C ARG A 243 -15.58 6.91 -8.30
N ILE A 244 -15.43 6.78 -9.61
CA ILE A 244 -14.29 7.33 -10.37
C ILE A 244 -14.66 8.58 -11.16
N SER A 245 -15.94 8.78 -11.46
CA SER A 245 -16.48 10.00 -12.09
C SER A 245 -17.92 10.28 -11.63
N SER A 246 -18.53 11.37 -12.11
CA SER A 246 -19.93 11.69 -11.84
C SER A 246 -20.92 10.63 -12.35
N ASP A 247 -20.50 9.73 -13.23
CA ASP A 247 -21.33 8.75 -13.92
C ASP A 247 -20.70 7.35 -13.92
N GLN A 248 -19.61 7.12 -13.17
CA GLN A 248 -18.92 5.82 -13.18
C GLN A 248 -18.51 5.37 -11.79
N THR A 249 -18.80 4.10 -11.52
CA THR A 249 -18.41 3.38 -10.31
C THR A 249 -17.55 2.18 -10.70
N CYS A 250 -16.34 2.11 -10.16
CA CYS A 250 -15.43 0.99 -10.33
C CYS A 250 -15.55 0.00 -9.17
N VAL A 251 -15.62 -1.29 -9.50
CA VAL A 251 -15.58 -2.43 -8.59
C VAL A 251 -14.36 -3.27 -8.94
N ALA A 252 -13.32 -3.23 -8.12
CA ALA A 252 -12.12 -4.04 -8.29
C ALA A 252 -12.23 -5.35 -7.50
N LEU A 253 -11.99 -6.48 -8.18
CA LEU A 253 -12.09 -7.85 -7.69
C LEU A 253 -10.70 -8.48 -7.66
N GLY A 254 -10.06 -8.51 -6.50
CA GLY A 254 -8.70 -9.02 -6.37
C GLY A 254 -7.70 -8.30 -7.29
N GLU A 255 -6.66 -9.02 -7.71
CA GLU A 255 -5.66 -8.50 -8.63
C GLU A 255 -6.10 -8.70 -10.09
N GLY A 256 -6.14 -7.60 -10.82
CA GLY A 256 -6.30 -7.56 -12.27
C GLY A 256 -7.70 -7.79 -12.84
N LEU A 257 -8.74 -7.74 -12.02
CA LEU A 257 -10.13 -7.71 -12.49
C LEU A 257 -10.82 -6.46 -11.94
N SER A 258 -11.47 -5.71 -12.82
CA SER A 258 -12.26 -4.54 -12.45
C SER A 258 -13.50 -4.40 -13.32
N ILE A 259 -14.58 -3.93 -12.73
CA ILE A 259 -15.88 -3.73 -13.37
C ILE A 259 -16.23 -2.26 -13.24
N VAL A 260 -16.40 -1.56 -14.35
CA VAL A 260 -16.84 -0.16 -14.39
C VAL A 260 -18.31 -0.11 -14.77
N ILE A 261 -19.12 0.36 -13.83
CA ILE A 261 -20.56 0.53 -13.97
C ILE A 261 -20.85 1.97 -14.37
N HIS A 262 -21.57 2.17 -15.47
CA HIS A 262 -21.95 3.50 -15.97
C HIS A 262 -23.35 3.89 -15.50
N GLU A 263 -23.44 4.96 -14.73
CA GLU A 263 -24.64 5.55 -14.16
C GLU A 263 -25.13 6.76 -15.00
N GLY A 264 -25.97 6.51 -16.01
CA GLY A 264 -26.70 7.57 -16.74
C GLY A 264 -26.81 7.34 -18.25
N GLY A 265 -28.03 7.43 -18.79
CA GLY A 265 -28.35 7.25 -20.22
C GLY A 265 -29.36 6.12 -20.51
N GLU A 266 -29.93 6.09 -21.72
CA GLU A 266 -30.74 4.96 -22.20
C GLU A 266 -29.84 3.72 -22.37
N GLY A 267 -29.67 2.98 -21.27
CA GLY A 267 -28.88 1.75 -21.17
C GLY A 267 -27.81 1.87 -20.08
N ARG A 268 -28.01 1.20 -18.94
CA ARG A 268 -26.93 0.96 -17.97
C ARG A 268 -25.91 0.04 -18.62
N GLY A 269 -24.73 0.57 -18.94
CA GLY A 269 -23.60 -0.20 -19.46
C GLY A 269 -22.70 -0.69 -18.33
N VAL A 270 -22.06 -1.83 -18.54
CA VAL A 270 -21.02 -2.37 -17.66
C VAL A 270 -19.82 -2.72 -18.52
N ASP A 271 -18.66 -2.13 -18.21
CA ASP A 271 -17.39 -2.51 -18.81
C ASP A 271 -16.65 -3.44 -17.84
N ILE A 272 -16.26 -4.62 -18.30
CA ILE A 272 -15.47 -5.56 -17.51
C ILE A 272 -14.04 -5.53 -18.07
N ASN A 273 -13.12 -5.06 -17.25
CA ASN A 273 -11.71 -4.92 -17.58
C ASN A 273 -10.92 -5.99 -16.84
N ILE A 274 -10.16 -6.77 -17.61
CA ILE A 274 -9.21 -7.73 -17.09
C ILE A 274 -7.83 -7.30 -17.54
N THR A 275 -6.98 -6.98 -16.57
CA THR A 275 -5.54 -7.03 -16.79
C THR A 275 -5.10 -8.46 -16.55
N CYS A 276 -3.94 -8.86 -17.05
CA CYS A 276 -3.44 -10.24 -16.90
C CYS A 276 -2.48 -10.26 -15.69
N PRO A 277 -2.91 -10.56 -14.44
CA PRO A 277 -2.03 -10.53 -13.27
C PRO A 277 -0.79 -11.39 -13.50
N SER A 278 0.37 -10.99 -13.00
CA SER A 278 1.56 -11.82 -13.17
C SER A 278 1.48 -13.11 -12.35
N ASN A 279 0.87 -13.04 -11.16
CA ASN A 279 0.64 -14.19 -10.28
C ASN A 279 -0.32 -15.23 -10.89
N PHE A 280 0.08 -16.50 -10.86
CA PHE A 280 -0.69 -17.62 -11.41
C PHE A 280 -2.10 -17.77 -10.81
N VAL A 281 -2.23 -17.74 -9.47
CA VAL A 281 -3.52 -17.94 -8.79
C VAL A 281 -4.47 -16.79 -9.12
N ALA A 282 -3.97 -15.55 -9.08
CA ALA A 282 -4.76 -14.37 -9.45
C ALA A 282 -5.20 -14.42 -10.92
N ARG A 283 -4.28 -14.73 -11.85
CA ARG A 283 -4.58 -14.84 -13.29
C ARG A 283 -5.60 -15.92 -13.58
N LYS A 284 -5.42 -17.12 -13.03
CA LYS A 284 -6.37 -18.24 -13.18
C LYS A 284 -7.75 -17.84 -12.69
N ARG A 285 -7.85 -17.23 -11.51
CA ARG A 285 -9.14 -16.78 -10.96
C ARG A 285 -9.80 -15.70 -11.81
N ALA A 286 -9.05 -14.72 -12.32
CA ALA A 286 -9.58 -13.68 -13.20
C ALA A 286 -10.10 -14.25 -14.53
N VAL A 287 -9.35 -15.19 -15.12
CA VAL A 287 -9.74 -15.87 -16.37
C VAL A 287 -10.96 -16.78 -16.14
N GLU A 288 -11.01 -17.53 -15.04
CA GLU A 288 -12.17 -18.33 -14.64
C GLU A 288 -13.42 -17.46 -14.45
N PHE A 289 -13.27 -16.28 -13.86
CA PHE A 289 -14.37 -15.33 -13.69
C PHE A 289 -14.89 -14.85 -15.04
N MET A 290 -13.98 -14.54 -15.98
CA MET A 290 -14.34 -14.11 -17.33
C MET A 290 -15.09 -15.20 -18.09
N VAL A 291 -14.54 -16.42 -18.14
CA VAL A 291 -15.20 -17.57 -18.78
C VAL A 291 -16.55 -17.85 -18.10
N GLY A 292 -16.60 -17.77 -16.77
CA GLY A 292 -17.84 -17.91 -16.00
C GLY A 292 -18.93 -16.90 -16.38
N ILE A 293 -18.55 -15.64 -16.63
CA ILE A 293 -19.46 -14.62 -17.16
C ILE A 293 -19.91 -14.95 -18.59
N PHE A 294 -18.99 -15.32 -19.48
CA PHE A 294 -19.32 -15.63 -20.87
C PHE A 294 -20.24 -16.85 -20.99
N ASP A 295 -20.03 -17.87 -20.17
CA ASP A 295 -20.77 -19.13 -20.23
C ASP A 295 -22.16 -19.02 -19.59
N ASN A 296 -22.28 -18.28 -18.47
CA ASN A 296 -23.52 -18.24 -17.67
C ASN A 296 -24.30 -16.92 -17.81
N GLY A 297 -23.66 -15.83 -18.22
CA GLY A 297 -24.26 -14.50 -18.28
C GLY A 297 -24.65 -13.94 -16.91
N GLU A 298 -24.07 -14.44 -15.82
CA GLU A 298 -24.48 -14.10 -14.45
C GLU A 298 -23.28 -13.84 -13.52
N ILE A 299 -23.45 -12.90 -12.60
CA ILE A 299 -22.55 -12.65 -11.47
C ILE A 299 -23.38 -12.70 -10.18
N ALA A 300 -23.04 -13.60 -9.26
CA ALA A 300 -23.63 -13.63 -7.94
C ALA A 300 -22.87 -12.68 -6.98
N LEU A 301 -23.60 -11.87 -6.23
CA LEU A 301 -23.12 -10.91 -5.25
C LEU A 301 -23.89 -11.13 -3.94
N GLY A 302 -23.30 -11.86 -3.00
CA GLY A 302 -23.97 -12.28 -1.78
C GLY A 302 -25.21 -13.12 -2.05
N ASP A 303 -26.39 -12.61 -1.69
CA ASP A 303 -27.69 -13.24 -1.91
C ASP A 303 -28.38 -12.79 -3.22
N ARG A 304 -27.74 -11.92 -4.01
CA ARG A 304 -28.28 -11.39 -5.26
C ARG A 304 -27.54 -11.97 -6.45
N THR A 305 -28.25 -12.10 -7.56
CA THR A 305 -27.67 -12.44 -8.87
C THR A 305 -27.90 -11.29 -9.84
N LEU A 306 -26.85 -10.89 -10.54
CA LEU A 306 -26.86 -9.90 -11.61
C LEU A 306 -26.80 -10.66 -12.93
N THR A 307 -27.87 -10.59 -13.72
CA THR A 307 -27.88 -11.11 -15.09
C THR A 307 -27.34 -10.04 -16.04
N LEU A 308 -26.33 -10.40 -16.82
CA LEU A 308 -25.70 -9.56 -17.84
C LEU A 308 -26.46 -9.69 -19.16
N GLY A 309 -26.60 -8.58 -19.89
CA GLY A 309 -27.22 -8.56 -21.21
C GLY A 309 -26.30 -9.15 -22.30
N GLU A 310 -26.75 -9.11 -23.55
CA GLU A 310 -25.95 -9.57 -24.69
C GLU A 310 -24.65 -8.77 -24.84
N VAL A 311 -23.53 -9.48 -24.96
CA VAL A 311 -22.22 -8.90 -25.29
C VAL A 311 -22.20 -8.59 -26.79
N PRO A 312 -21.96 -7.33 -27.23
CA PRO A 312 -21.87 -7.01 -28.65
C PRO A 312 -20.72 -7.77 -29.31
N ALA A 313 -21.00 -8.60 -30.32
CA ALA A 313 -20.01 -9.43 -31.02
C ALA A 313 -18.81 -8.66 -31.62
N SER A 314 -18.92 -7.34 -31.78
CA SER A 314 -17.88 -6.46 -32.33
C SER A 314 -16.97 -5.81 -31.26
N LYS A 315 -17.18 -6.10 -29.97
CA LYS A 315 -16.40 -5.53 -28.86
C LYS A 315 -16.16 -6.60 -27.79
N GLY A 316 -15.02 -7.26 -27.84
CA GLY A 316 -14.58 -8.17 -26.80
C GLY A 316 -13.33 -8.96 -27.18
N PRO A 317 -12.59 -9.50 -26.21
CA PRO A 317 -11.54 -10.49 -26.46
C PRO A 317 -12.13 -11.75 -27.12
N ASP A 318 -11.31 -12.47 -27.90
CA ASP A 318 -11.71 -13.75 -28.47
C ASP A 318 -11.93 -14.76 -27.33
N ILE A 319 -13.17 -15.18 -27.14
CA ILE A 319 -13.53 -16.12 -26.07
C ILE A 319 -12.81 -17.46 -26.22
N GLU A 320 -12.51 -17.87 -27.45
CA GLU A 320 -11.75 -19.11 -27.68
C GLU A 320 -10.28 -18.95 -27.27
N GLU A 321 -9.69 -17.76 -27.43
CA GLU A 321 -8.35 -17.45 -26.90
C GLU A 321 -8.34 -17.50 -25.37
N ILE A 322 -9.34 -16.90 -24.72
CA ILE A 322 -9.47 -16.92 -23.25
C ILE A 322 -9.67 -18.35 -22.73
N ARG A 323 -10.53 -19.14 -23.38
CA ARG A 323 -10.74 -20.56 -23.05
C ARG A 323 -9.47 -21.37 -23.25
N GLY A 324 -8.72 -21.13 -24.32
CA GLY A 324 -7.41 -21.73 -24.56
C GLY A 324 -6.40 -21.39 -23.46
N HIS A 325 -6.38 -20.13 -23.01
CA HIS A 325 -5.55 -19.71 -21.90
C HIS A 325 -5.96 -20.36 -20.57
N LEU A 326 -7.27 -20.46 -20.28
CA LEU A 326 -7.77 -21.17 -19.11
C LEU A 326 -7.33 -22.65 -19.13
N ALA A 327 -7.45 -23.32 -20.28
CA ALA A 327 -7.01 -24.70 -20.43
C ALA A 327 -5.50 -24.87 -20.16
N PHE A 328 -4.67 -23.91 -20.59
CA PHE A 328 -3.25 -23.88 -20.23
C PHE A 328 -3.05 -23.73 -18.71
N LEU A 329 -3.73 -22.80 -18.05
CA LEU A 329 -3.61 -22.60 -16.61
C LEU A 329 -4.10 -23.82 -15.81
N CYS A 330 -5.14 -24.50 -16.27
CA CYS A 330 -5.60 -25.76 -15.67
C CYS A 330 -4.54 -26.87 -15.77
N ARG A 331 -3.87 -27.01 -16.93
CA ARG A 331 -2.76 -27.99 -17.07
C ARG A 331 -1.60 -27.69 -16.11
N LEU A 332 -1.27 -26.41 -15.92
CA LEU A 332 -0.27 -26.02 -14.92
C LEU A 332 -0.71 -26.36 -13.50
N GLN A 333 -1.99 -26.10 -13.15
CA GLN A 333 -2.54 -26.49 -11.85
C GLN A 333 -2.40 -27.99 -11.59
N GLU A 334 -2.65 -28.84 -12.59
CA GLU A 334 -2.51 -30.29 -12.45
C GLU A 334 -1.06 -30.71 -12.14
N VAL A 335 -0.06 -30.03 -12.72
CA VAL A 335 1.35 -30.23 -12.35
C VAL A 335 1.59 -29.80 -10.90
N PHE A 336 1.10 -28.63 -10.50
CA PHE A 336 1.31 -28.09 -9.17
C PHE A 336 0.68 -28.98 -8.10
N ASP A 337 -0.53 -29.48 -8.35
CA ASP A 337 -1.26 -30.43 -7.50
C ASP A 337 -0.51 -31.77 -7.40
N LYS A 338 0.04 -32.26 -8.52
CA LYS A 338 0.79 -33.52 -8.57
C LYS A 338 2.05 -33.48 -7.70
N PHE A 339 2.76 -32.35 -7.72
CA PHE A 339 3.97 -32.13 -6.93
C PHE A 339 3.71 -31.48 -5.56
N GLN A 340 2.47 -31.10 -5.28
CA GLN A 340 2.00 -30.49 -4.02
C GLN A 340 2.77 -29.22 -3.63
N PHE A 341 2.91 -28.28 -4.56
CA PHE A 341 3.44 -26.95 -4.26
C PHE A 341 2.44 -25.83 -4.56
N ASP A 342 2.59 -24.71 -3.85
CA ASP A 342 1.66 -23.59 -3.93
C ASP A 342 1.84 -22.77 -5.22
N GLY A 343 0.78 -22.72 -6.03
CA GLY A 343 0.73 -21.90 -7.24
C GLY A 343 0.87 -20.39 -6.98
N ALA A 344 0.62 -19.92 -5.75
CA ALA A 344 0.80 -18.51 -5.39
C ALA A 344 2.26 -18.05 -5.44
N LEU A 345 3.22 -18.99 -5.43
CA LEU A 345 4.65 -18.71 -5.62
C LEU A 345 5.02 -18.41 -7.08
N ILE A 346 4.11 -18.68 -8.02
CA ILE A 346 4.40 -18.69 -9.44
C ILE A 346 4.03 -17.36 -10.07
N ASP A 347 5.06 -16.70 -10.61
CA ASP A 347 4.94 -15.53 -11.48
C ASP A 347 5.06 -15.97 -12.95
N LEU A 348 4.01 -15.71 -13.73
CA LEU A 348 3.91 -16.09 -15.13
C LEU A 348 4.57 -15.07 -16.08
N GLU A 349 4.76 -13.81 -15.67
CA GLU A 349 5.46 -12.83 -16.52
C GLU A 349 6.98 -13.07 -16.54
N GLY A 350 7.53 -13.65 -15.47
CA GLY A 350 8.92 -14.04 -15.39
C GLY A 350 9.28 -15.33 -16.15
N MET A 351 8.31 -16.01 -16.78
CA MET A 351 8.53 -17.29 -17.46
C MET A 351 9.03 -17.12 -18.89
N THR A 352 10.04 -17.90 -19.23
CA THR A 352 10.55 -18.06 -20.61
C THR A 352 9.84 -19.20 -21.33
N GLU A 353 9.97 -19.25 -22.66
CA GLU A 353 9.47 -20.39 -23.47
C GLU A 353 10.03 -21.73 -22.97
N ARG A 354 11.30 -21.75 -22.55
CA ARG A 354 11.94 -22.96 -21.99
C ARG A 354 11.30 -23.40 -20.67
N ASP A 355 10.87 -22.46 -19.84
CA ASP A 355 10.17 -22.79 -18.59
C ASP A 355 8.83 -23.47 -18.89
N ILE A 356 8.12 -22.98 -19.92
CA ILE A 356 6.86 -23.58 -20.38
C ILE A 356 7.11 -24.98 -20.95
N GLU A 357 8.17 -25.18 -21.75
CA GLU A 357 8.56 -26.50 -22.25
C GLU A 357 8.88 -27.48 -21.11
N HIS A 358 9.59 -27.03 -20.08
CA HIS A 358 9.88 -27.84 -18.91
C HIS A 358 8.61 -28.25 -18.14
N LEU A 359 7.66 -27.32 -17.96
CA LEU A 359 6.38 -27.61 -17.32
C LEU A 359 5.51 -28.57 -18.16
N ASP A 360 5.54 -28.45 -19.49
CA ASP A 360 4.86 -29.40 -20.40
C ASP A 360 5.45 -30.81 -20.28
N VAL A 361 6.79 -30.93 -20.18
CA VAL A 361 7.43 -32.23 -19.91
C VAL A 361 6.95 -32.81 -18.57
N LEU A 362 6.88 -32.00 -17.51
CA LEU A 362 6.36 -32.47 -16.22
C LEU A 362 4.91 -32.94 -16.32
N TYR A 363 4.05 -32.19 -17.01
CA TYR A 363 2.66 -32.56 -17.26
C TYR A 363 2.56 -33.90 -18.00
N ARG A 364 3.23 -34.04 -19.14
CA ARG A 364 3.18 -35.27 -19.94
C ARG A 364 3.67 -36.49 -19.18
N VAL A 365 4.74 -36.35 -18.38
CA VAL A 365 5.32 -37.48 -17.65
C VAL A 365 4.50 -37.85 -16.42
N PHE A 366 4.11 -36.88 -15.60
CA PHE A 366 3.53 -37.15 -14.28
C PHE A 366 1.99 -37.11 -14.24
N VAL A 367 1.36 -36.45 -15.20
CA VAL A 367 -0.10 -36.34 -15.31
C VAL A 367 -0.61 -37.28 -16.40
N GLU A 368 -0.06 -37.23 -17.62
CA GLU A 368 -0.50 -38.12 -18.71
C GLU A 368 0.15 -39.51 -18.67
N GLY A 369 1.24 -39.68 -17.92
CA GLY A 369 1.95 -40.97 -17.80
C GLY A 369 2.79 -41.35 -19.03
N VAL A 370 3.19 -40.37 -19.84
CA VAL A 370 4.01 -40.60 -21.04
C VAL A 370 5.47 -40.84 -20.64
N ALA A 371 6.03 -41.98 -21.03
CA ALA A 371 7.43 -42.30 -20.74
C ALA A 371 8.39 -41.43 -21.59
N PRO A 372 9.35 -40.71 -20.99
CA PRO A 372 10.33 -39.94 -21.72
C PRO A 372 11.32 -40.84 -22.46
N CYS A 373 11.69 -40.46 -23.70
CA CYS A 373 12.65 -41.19 -24.53
C CYS A 373 13.96 -40.40 -24.69
N ASN A 374 15.10 -41.02 -24.35
CA ASN A 374 16.44 -40.46 -24.55
C ASN A 374 17.47 -41.59 -24.68
N THR A 375 18.24 -41.59 -25.77
CA THR A 375 19.26 -42.61 -26.06
C THR A 375 20.61 -42.37 -25.38
N SER A 376 20.86 -41.18 -24.83
CA SER A 376 22.12 -40.77 -24.22
C SER A 376 21.99 -40.31 -22.77
N GLY A 377 20.86 -40.58 -22.11
CA GLY A 377 20.65 -40.19 -20.72
C GLY A 377 21.48 -41.02 -19.73
N GLU A 378 21.73 -40.45 -18.56
CA GLU A 378 22.31 -41.13 -17.41
C GLU A 378 21.31 -41.16 -16.25
N SER A 379 21.38 -42.21 -15.42
CA SER A 379 20.56 -42.28 -14.21
C SER A 379 21.15 -41.37 -13.15
N GLY A 380 20.31 -40.60 -12.49
CA GLY A 380 20.77 -39.63 -11.52
C GLY A 380 19.68 -38.65 -11.11
N ARG A 381 20.06 -37.77 -10.18
CA ARG A 381 19.25 -36.67 -9.73
C ARG A 381 19.25 -35.56 -10.80
N MET A 382 18.09 -34.94 -11.01
CA MET A 382 17.94 -33.82 -11.93
C MET A 382 17.09 -32.72 -11.32
N LEU A 383 17.36 -31.49 -11.71
CA LEU A 383 16.55 -30.32 -11.38
C LEU A 383 15.89 -29.81 -12.65
N VAL A 384 14.55 -29.82 -12.66
CA VAL A 384 13.76 -29.18 -13.70
C VAL A 384 13.48 -27.75 -13.24
N ASN A 385 14.27 -26.80 -13.77
CA ASN A 385 14.16 -25.39 -13.39
C ASN A 385 13.05 -24.69 -14.21
N PHE A 386 12.28 -23.82 -13.56
CA PHE A 386 11.34 -22.92 -14.22
C PHE A 386 11.29 -21.58 -13.46
N GLY A 387 11.59 -20.48 -14.14
CA GLY A 387 11.76 -19.19 -13.47
C GLY A 387 12.80 -19.26 -12.34
N PRO A 388 12.52 -18.76 -11.12
CA PRO A 388 13.42 -18.88 -9.98
C PRO A 388 13.34 -20.24 -9.25
N TRP A 389 12.42 -21.12 -9.68
CA TRP A 389 12.04 -22.34 -8.97
C TRP A 389 12.56 -23.59 -9.66
N ALA A 390 12.51 -24.72 -8.95
CA ALA A 390 12.83 -26.02 -9.50
C ALA A 390 11.95 -27.13 -8.93
N VAL A 391 11.79 -28.21 -9.69
CA VAL A 391 11.31 -29.51 -9.21
C VAL A 391 12.48 -30.49 -9.27
N MET A 392 12.76 -31.17 -8.17
CA MET A 392 13.80 -32.19 -8.11
C MET A 392 13.21 -33.57 -8.43
N LEU A 393 13.86 -34.26 -9.37
CA LEU A 393 13.48 -35.61 -9.79
C LEU A 393 14.68 -36.56 -9.74
N VAL A 394 14.40 -37.86 -9.74
CA VAL A 394 15.38 -38.91 -9.99
C VAL A 394 15.03 -39.59 -11.31
N ALA A 395 15.95 -39.54 -12.26
CA ALA A 395 15.86 -40.25 -13.53
C ALA A 395 16.47 -41.65 -13.39
N VAL A 396 15.70 -42.67 -13.76
CA VAL A 396 16.16 -44.06 -13.86
C VAL A 396 15.80 -44.63 -15.23
N ARG A 397 16.53 -45.66 -15.67
CA ARG A 397 16.21 -46.35 -16.93
C ARG A 397 14.80 -46.94 -16.87
N GLY A 398 14.05 -46.74 -17.95
CA GLY A 398 12.73 -47.34 -18.15
C GLY A 398 12.82 -48.83 -18.51
N HIS A 399 11.65 -49.46 -18.65
CA HIS A 399 11.56 -50.89 -18.98
C HIS A 399 12.00 -51.20 -20.42
N GLU A 400 11.77 -50.27 -21.35
CA GLU A 400 12.14 -50.42 -22.76
C GLU A 400 13.46 -49.70 -23.07
N PRO A 401 14.29 -50.23 -23.99
CA PRO A 401 15.54 -49.58 -24.40
C PRO A 401 15.31 -48.14 -24.87
N GLY A 402 16.05 -47.19 -24.28
CA GLY A 402 15.95 -45.76 -24.62
C GLY A 402 14.81 -45.01 -23.92
N THR A 403 13.99 -45.68 -23.11
CA THR A 403 12.98 -45.03 -22.26
C THR A 403 13.52 -44.74 -20.87
N TRP A 404 12.92 -43.74 -20.21
CA TRP A 404 13.27 -43.28 -18.87
C TRP A 404 12.04 -43.27 -17.98
N ARG A 405 12.25 -43.43 -16.68
CA ARG A 405 11.25 -43.20 -15.66
C ARG A 405 11.74 -42.09 -14.74
N PHE A 406 10.93 -41.04 -14.61
CA PHE A 406 11.19 -39.97 -13.66
C PHE A 406 10.41 -40.24 -12.38
N ILE A 407 11.06 -40.00 -11.25
CA ILE A 407 10.53 -40.27 -9.92
C ILE A 407 10.62 -38.97 -9.14
N ASP A 408 9.52 -38.56 -8.52
CA ASP A 408 9.55 -37.56 -7.45
C ASP A 408 10.08 -38.23 -6.17
N PRO A 409 11.28 -37.88 -5.69
CA PRO A 409 11.88 -38.55 -4.53
C PRO A 409 11.18 -38.18 -3.21
N PHE A 410 10.32 -37.16 -3.20
CA PHE A 410 9.55 -36.73 -2.03
C PHE A 410 8.13 -37.33 -2.00
N ASP A 411 7.68 -37.96 -3.09
CA ASP A 411 6.35 -38.56 -3.15
C ASP A 411 6.25 -39.78 -2.21
N PRO A 412 5.39 -39.74 -1.17
CA PRO A 412 5.22 -40.85 -0.25
C PRO A 412 4.67 -42.12 -0.92
N ALA A 413 4.03 -42.01 -2.08
CA ALA A 413 3.51 -43.16 -2.83
C ALA A 413 4.60 -43.95 -3.57
N SER A 414 5.81 -43.38 -3.73
CA SER A 414 6.95 -44.02 -4.40
C SER A 414 8.21 -44.00 -3.51
N PRO A 415 8.17 -44.63 -2.31
CA PRO A 415 9.24 -44.51 -1.34
C PRO A 415 10.54 -45.11 -1.90
N GLN A 416 11.57 -44.28 -2.04
CA GLN A 416 12.92 -44.71 -2.40
C GLN A 416 13.78 -44.79 -1.13
N MET A 417 14.59 -45.84 -1.02
CA MET A 417 15.63 -45.91 0.00
C MET A 417 16.91 -45.32 -0.58
N LEU A 418 17.28 -44.13 -0.13
CA LEU A 418 18.51 -43.45 -0.54
C LEU A 418 19.63 -43.77 0.46
N ARG A 419 20.86 -43.83 -0.04
CA ARG A 419 22.04 -44.09 0.79
C ARG A 419 23.20 -43.19 0.37
N TRP A 420 23.88 -42.60 1.34
CA TRP A 420 25.09 -41.82 1.13
C TRP A 420 26.32 -42.72 1.32
N ALA A 421 27.22 -42.75 0.35
CA ALA A 421 28.54 -43.37 0.43
C ALA A 421 29.64 -42.31 0.59
N ALA A 422 30.69 -42.62 1.34
CA ALA A 422 31.87 -41.77 1.40
C ALA A 422 32.60 -41.76 0.04
N GLN A 423 33.19 -40.62 -0.33
CA GLN A 423 33.86 -40.48 -1.63
C GLN A 423 35.05 -41.44 -1.79
N ASN A 424 35.70 -41.80 -0.68
CA ASN A 424 36.88 -42.67 -0.63
C ASN A 424 36.57 -44.13 -0.25
N ASP A 425 35.32 -44.43 0.12
CA ASP A 425 34.87 -45.79 0.48
C ASP A 425 33.38 -45.92 0.15
N ARG A 426 33.08 -46.60 -0.96
CA ARG A 426 31.71 -46.82 -1.45
C ARG A 426 31.01 -47.99 -0.76
N ASP A 427 31.72 -48.80 0.01
CA ASP A 427 31.16 -49.99 0.66
C ASP A 427 30.46 -49.62 1.97
N VAL A 428 30.90 -48.56 2.65
CA VAL A 428 30.23 -48.01 3.83
C VAL A 428 29.19 -46.97 3.41
N THR A 429 27.91 -47.33 3.59
CA THR A 429 26.79 -46.46 3.22
C THR A 429 25.85 -46.21 4.39
N ILE A 430 25.35 -44.97 4.49
CA ILE A 430 24.42 -44.53 5.54
C ILE A 430 23.06 -44.25 4.89
N PRO A 431 21.93 -44.75 5.45
CA PRO A 431 20.61 -44.42 4.92
C PRO A 431 20.30 -42.93 5.12
N VAL A 432 19.73 -42.32 4.09
CA VAL A 432 19.35 -40.90 4.06
C VAL A 432 17.97 -40.73 3.42
N THR A 433 17.37 -39.57 3.61
CA THR A 433 16.14 -39.15 2.95
C THR A 433 16.43 -38.33 1.69
N ALA A 434 15.38 -38.00 0.93
CA ALA A 434 15.50 -37.11 -0.22
C ALA A 434 15.90 -35.67 0.18
N TYR A 435 15.59 -35.25 1.41
CA TYR A 435 15.94 -33.93 1.94
C TYR A 435 17.45 -33.76 2.10
N ASP A 436 18.14 -34.84 2.52
CA ASP A 436 19.57 -34.83 2.82
C ASP A 436 20.46 -34.75 1.56
N ILE A 437 19.89 -34.98 0.37
CA ILE A 437 20.61 -34.93 -0.91
C ILE A 437 20.32 -33.66 -1.71
N VAL A 438 19.57 -32.72 -1.14
CA VAL A 438 19.35 -31.39 -1.73
C VAL A 438 20.51 -30.49 -1.33
N GLU A 439 21.25 -29.94 -2.30
CA GLU A 439 22.30 -28.99 -1.97
C GLU A 439 21.72 -27.73 -1.32
N PRO A 440 22.43 -27.12 -0.34
CA PRO A 440 21.95 -25.93 0.36
C PRO A 440 21.55 -24.77 -0.57
N GLU A 441 22.25 -24.60 -1.70
CA GLU A 441 21.97 -23.56 -2.71
C GLU A 441 20.70 -23.81 -3.53
N HIS A 442 20.19 -25.05 -3.54
CA HIS A 442 18.99 -25.47 -4.28
C HIS A 442 17.79 -25.63 -3.36
N LEU A 443 17.99 -25.98 -2.09
CA LEU A 443 16.94 -26.16 -1.09
C LEU A 443 15.86 -25.05 -1.08
N PRO A 444 16.20 -23.74 -1.12
CA PRO A 444 15.17 -22.69 -1.14
C PRO A 444 14.31 -22.69 -2.43
N LYS A 445 14.82 -23.23 -3.53
CA LYS A 445 14.20 -23.18 -4.88
C LYS A 445 13.38 -24.42 -5.20
N VAL A 446 13.66 -25.56 -4.56
CA VAL A 446 12.98 -26.83 -4.85
C VAL A 446 11.57 -26.81 -4.26
N LEU A 447 10.54 -26.87 -5.10
CA LEU A 447 9.15 -26.71 -4.68
C LEU A 447 8.50 -28.01 -4.20
N ASN A 448 8.88 -29.17 -4.76
CA ASN A 448 8.27 -30.47 -4.43
C ASN A 448 8.78 -31.11 -3.14
N LEU A 449 9.29 -30.33 -2.17
CA LEU A 449 9.86 -30.85 -0.92
C LEU A 449 8.81 -31.53 -0.03
N ARG A 450 7.54 -31.09 -0.07
CA ARG A 450 6.45 -31.61 0.78
C ARG A 450 6.84 -31.64 2.26
N LEU A 451 7.29 -30.50 2.80
CA LEU A 451 7.85 -30.41 4.16
C LEU A 451 6.87 -30.87 5.27
N ASP A 452 5.56 -30.88 4.99
CA ASP A 452 4.54 -31.45 5.87
C ASP A 452 4.69 -32.97 6.10
N LEU A 453 5.46 -33.66 5.26
CA LEU A 453 5.69 -35.11 5.32
C LEU A 453 7.12 -35.46 5.75
N ILE A 454 7.92 -34.47 6.15
CA ILE A 454 9.35 -34.66 6.46
C ILE A 454 9.58 -35.67 7.59
N ASP A 455 8.78 -35.63 8.65
CA ASP A 455 8.89 -36.54 9.78
C ASP A 455 8.59 -37.99 9.38
N ALA A 456 7.58 -38.18 8.51
CA ALA A 456 7.26 -39.50 7.96
C ALA A 456 8.39 -40.06 7.08
N ALA A 457 9.16 -39.20 6.39
CA ALA A 457 10.31 -39.64 5.60
C ALA A 457 11.45 -40.14 6.50
N TYR A 458 11.80 -39.41 7.56
CA TYR A 458 12.83 -39.83 8.51
C TYR A 458 12.42 -41.06 9.34
N GLU A 459 11.13 -41.22 9.64
CA GLU A 459 10.62 -42.41 10.32
C GLU A 459 10.91 -43.71 9.53
N ARG A 460 10.99 -43.66 8.20
CA ARG A 460 11.32 -44.87 7.40
C ARG A 460 12.77 -45.34 7.59
N ILE A 461 13.69 -44.42 7.88
CA ILE A 461 15.12 -44.72 8.11
C ILE A 461 15.50 -44.66 9.60
N ALA A 462 14.49 -44.58 10.46
CA ALA A 462 14.56 -44.63 11.92
C ALA A 462 15.62 -45.60 12.48
N HIS A 463 15.65 -46.82 11.96
CA HIS A 463 16.45 -47.92 12.48
C HIS A 463 17.97 -47.68 12.46
N SER A 464 18.46 -46.66 11.74
CA SER A 464 19.88 -46.30 11.72
C SER A 464 20.25 -45.34 12.84
N GLU A 465 21.36 -45.61 13.53
CA GLU A 465 21.85 -44.79 14.65
C GLU A 465 22.21 -43.36 14.23
N SER A 466 22.65 -43.18 12.99
CA SER A 466 23.02 -41.88 12.41
C SER A 466 21.84 -40.97 12.08
N THR A 467 20.61 -41.50 12.04
CA THR A 467 19.44 -40.80 11.50
C THR A 467 19.10 -39.54 12.30
N VAL A 468 19.22 -39.58 13.63
CA VAL A 468 18.94 -38.42 14.49
C VAL A 468 19.91 -37.28 14.21
N THR A 469 21.20 -37.60 14.05
CA THR A 469 22.24 -36.61 13.74
C THR A 469 21.98 -35.95 12.38
N ILE A 470 21.62 -36.75 11.37
CA ILE A 470 21.31 -36.27 10.02
C ILE A 470 20.04 -35.40 10.04
N ALA A 471 18.98 -35.85 10.72
CA ALA A 471 17.75 -35.08 10.88
C ALA A 471 18.00 -33.73 11.56
N ASN A 472 18.84 -33.69 12.60
CA ASN A 472 19.18 -32.44 13.27
C ASN A 472 19.99 -31.49 12.37
N GLN A 473 20.80 -32.01 11.45
CA GLN A 473 21.45 -31.19 10.43
C GLN A 473 20.41 -30.62 9.44
N CYS A 474 19.45 -31.42 8.99
CA CYS A 474 18.37 -30.95 8.12
C CYS A 474 17.54 -29.85 8.81
N VAL A 475 17.23 -29.97 10.11
CA VAL A 475 16.57 -28.89 10.89
C VAL A 475 17.36 -27.57 10.77
N ARG A 476 18.69 -27.62 10.85
CA ARG A 476 19.54 -26.43 10.71
C ARG A 476 19.49 -25.87 9.28
N ASP A 477 19.51 -26.73 8.28
CA ASP A 477 19.45 -26.31 6.88
C ASP A 477 18.10 -25.63 6.55
N LEU A 478 17.00 -26.14 7.10
CA LEU A 478 15.67 -25.52 6.98
C LEU A 478 15.60 -24.17 7.69
N LEU A 479 16.20 -24.02 8.88
CA LEU A 479 16.30 -22.73 9.57
C LEU A 479 17.12 -21.70 8.76
N ASN A 480 18.25 -22.11 8.19
CA ASN A 480 19.05 -21.25 7.31
C ASN A 480 18.26 -20.80 6.07
N CYS A 481 17.43 -21.68 5.50
CA CYS A 481 16.54 -21.31 4.39
C CYS A 481 15.47 -20.30 4.82
N ALA A 482 14.88 -20.49 6.01
CA ALA A 482 13.93 -19.52 6.56
C ALA A 482 14.58 -18.14 6.79
N ASP A 483 15.82 -18.11 7.27
CA ASP A 483 16.58 -16.87 7.51
C ASP A 483 17.00 -16.12 6.24
N SER A 484 17.17 -16.84 5.14
CA SER A 484 17.41 -16.24 3.83
C SER A 484 16.23 -15.38 3.34
N GLY A 485 15.05 -15.55 3.97
CA GLY A 485 13.83 -14.82 3.69
C GLY A 485 13.12 -15.31 2.43
N GLY A 486 12.03 -14.63 2.07
CA GLY A 486 11.22 -14.93 0.89
C GLY A 486 9.88 -15.61 1.20
N ALA A 487 9.12 -15.91 0.15
CA ALA A 487 7.72 -16.33 0.25
C ALA A 487 7.48 -17.67 0.97
N ARG A 488 8.52 -18.50 1.11
CA ARG A 488 8.45 -19.85 1.71
C ARG A 488 8.99 -19.93 3.15
N GLN A 489 9.28 -18.78 3.78
CA GLN A 489 9.85 -18.75 5.12
C GLN A 489 9.07 -19.61 6.13
N GLU A 490 7.74 -19.46 6.16
CA GLU A 490 6.89 -20.21 7.09
C GLU A 490 6.84 -21.71 6.77
N GLU A 491 6.91 -22.11 5.50
CA GLU A 491 6.98 -23.52 5.08
C GLU A 491 8.25 -24.19 5.65
N PHE A 492 9.39 -23.52 5.55
CA PHE A 492 10.66 -24.01 6.11
C PHE A 492 10.63 -24.07 7.64
N LEU A 493 10.07 -23.06 8.31
CA LEU A 493 9.91 -23.06 9.77
C LEU A 493 8.97 -24.17 10.24
N HIS A 494 7.90 -24.44 9.48
CA HIS A 494 6.99 -25.55 9.74
C HIS A 494 7.71 -26.91 9.63
N GLY A 495 8.44 -27.14 8.53
CA GLY A 495 9.23 -28.34 8.33
C GLY A 495 10.27 -28.56 9.44
N ALA A 496 10.98 -27.50 9.83
CA ALA A 496 11.97 -27.54 10.91
C ALA A 496 11.32 -27.94 12.25
N ALA A 497 10.14 -27.38 12.56
CA ALA A 497 9.39 -27.72 13.76
C ALA A 497 8.97 -29.18 13.79
N ARG A 498 8.35 -29.67 12.70
CA ARG A 498 7.92 -31.06 12.58
C ARG A 498 9.06 -32.05 12.77
N LEU A 499 10.19 -31.78 12.12
CA LEU A 499 11.35 -32.66 12.19
C LEU A 499 11.99 -32.62 13.58
N ASN A 500 12.09 -31.46 14.21
CA ASN A 500 12.61 -31.35 15.57
C ASN A 500 11.71 -32.05 16.60
N ASP A 501 10.39 -31.95 16.47
CA ASP A 501 9.43 -32.67 17.32
C ASP A 501 9.51 -34.19 17.10
N TRP A 502 9.78 -34.63 15.88
CA TRP A 502 10.08 -36.04 15.60
C TRP A 502 11.36 -36.52 16.30
N ILE A 503 12.43 -35.72 16.26
CA ILE A 503 13.69 -36.04 16.97
C ILE A 503 13.43 -36.19 18.48
N ILE A 504 12.69 -35.27 19.10
CA ILE A 504 12.38 -35.30 20.54
C ILE A 504 11.55 -36.54 20.92
N ARG A 505 10.53 -36.87 20.12
CA ARG A 505 9.71 -38.07 20.33
C ARG A 505 10.53 -39.36 20.28
N ARG A 506 11.59 -39.37 19.46
CA ARG A 506 12.43 -40.54 19.21
C ARG A 506 13.55 -40.73 20.23
N ASP A 507 14.36 -39.71 20.43
CA ASP A 507 15.64 -39.79 21.16
C ASP A 507 15.62 -39.01 22.50
N GLY A 508 14.44 -38.50 22.85
CA GLY A 508 14.22 -37.66 24.02
C GLY A 508 14.61 -36.20 23.78
N GLU A 509 14.15 -35.35 24.69
CA GLU A 509 14.50 -33.94 24.70
C GLU A 509 15.94 -33.75 25.22
N ARG A 510 16.76 -33.04 24.45
CA ARG A 510 18.12 -32.63 24.81
C ARG A 510 18.26 -31.14 24.57
N ASP A 511 19.31 -30.52 25.13
CA ASP A 511 19.52 -29.07 25.05
C ASP A 511 19.52 -28.54 23.61
N VAL A 512 20.13 -29.27 22.67
CA VAL A 512 20.14 -28.89 21.24
C VAL A 512 18.73 -28.87 20.63
N HIS A 513 17.86 -29.81 21.02
CA HIS A 513 16.48 -29.86 20.53
C HIS A 513 15.66 -28.70 21.10
N ARG A 514 15.88 -28.33 22.37
CA ARG A 514 15.25 -27.18 23.02
C ARG A 514 15.71 -25.86 22.40
N LEU A 515 17.02 -25.73 22.12
CA LEU A 515 17.56 -24.58 21.40
C LEU A 515 16.93 -24.43 20.01
N ASN A 516 16.73 -25.52 19.27
CA ASN A 516 16.01 -25.49 17.99
C ASN A 516 14.54 -25.06 18.16
N GLN A 517 13.81 -25.57 19.16
CA GLN A 517 12.44 -25.13 19.43
C GLN A 517 12.36 -23.63 19.69
N TRP A 518 13.24 -23.09 20.53
CA TRP A 518 13.27 -21.66 20.83
C TRP A 518 13.70 -20.82 19.62
N GLN A 519 14.61 -21.30 18.79
CA GLN A 519 14.95 -20.66 17.53
C GLN A 519 13.75 -20.56 16.57
N ILE A 520 12.94 -21.60 16.49
CA ILE A 520 11.72 -21.61 15.67
C ILE A 520 10.67 -20.67 16.26
N ALA A 521 10.44 -20.73 17.58
CA ALA A 521 9.50 -19.87 18.27
C ALA A 521 9.86 -18.39 18.10
N TRP A 522 11.14 -18.06 18.26
CA TRP A 522 11.68 -16.70 18.04
C TRP A 522 11.35 -16.18 16.64
N ARG A 523 11.43 -17.03 15.60
CA ARG A 523 11.16 -16.66 14.20
C ARG A 523 9.68 -16.56 13.84
N ARG A 524 8.81 -17.37 14.46
CA ARG A 524 7.37 -17.44 14.09
C ARG A 524 6.47 -16.50 14.88
N HIS A 525 6.54 -16.56 16.22
CA HIS A 525 5.57 -15.89 17.11
C HIS A 525 6.23 -15.15 18.28
N GLY A 526 7.56 -15.21 18.38
CA GLY A 526 8.31 -14.66 19.50
C GLY A 526 8.33 -15.60 20.72
N LEU A 527 9.30 -15.38 21.61
CA LEU A 527 9.47 -16.18 22.83
C LEU A 527 8.50 -15.75 23.93
N THR A 528 7.87 -16.73 24.59
CA THR A 528 7.02 -16.49 25.76
C THR A 528 7.84 -16.22 27.02
N ASP A 529 7.20 -15.76 28.10
CA ASP A 529 7.89 -15.58 29.39
C ASP A 529 8.34 -16.90 30.01
N VAL A 530 7.63 -18.00 29.71
CA VAL A 530 8.05 -19.35 30.10
C VAL A 530 9.32 -19.73 29.35
N ASP A 531 9.36 -19.53 28.03
CA ASP A 531 10.56 -19.79 27.21
C ASP A 531 11.75 -19.00 27.74
N ARG A 532 11.59 -17.69 27.96
CA ARG A 532 12.66 -16.83 28.49
C ARG A 532 13.16 -17.30 29.85
N THR A 533 12.27 -17.80 30.71
CA THR A 533 12.65 -18.31 32.03
C THR A 533 13.47 -19.59 31.90
N GLU A 534 13.05 -20.51 31.03
CA GLU A 534 13.77 -21.75 30.78
C GLU A 534 15.12 -21.52 30.07
N ILE A 535 15.18 -20.59 29.10
CA ILE A 535 16.43 -20.19 28.44
C ILE A 535 17.42 -19.63 29.48
N ARG A 536 16.97 -18.78 30.41
CA ARG A 536 17.82 -18.27 31.51
C ARG A 536 18.33 -19.39 32.41
N ARG A 537 17.51 -20.41 32.68
CA ARG A 537 17.94 -21.57 33.47
C ARG A 537 19.02 -22.35 32.74
N MET A 538 18.83 -22.62 31.44
CA MET A 538 19.81 -23.30 30.61
C MET A 538 21.12 -22.50 30.54
N LYS A 539 21.06 -21.20 30.25
CA LYS A 539 22.24 -20.30 30.24
C LYS A 539 23.08 -20.44 31.51
N ARG A 540 22.43 -20.37 32.69
CA ARG A 540 23.12 -20.51 33.99
C ARG A 540 23.72 -21.90 34.22
N ALA A 541 23.06 -22.95 33.73
CA ALA A 541 23.59 -24.30 33.82
C ALA A 541 24.84 -24.45 32.95
N SER A 542 24.79 -23.95 31.70
CA SER A 542 25.92 -23.96 30.77
C SER A 542 27.12 -23.16 31.30
N ALA A 543 26.91 -21.99 31.89
CA ALA A 543 27.99 -21.17 32.48
C ALA A 543 28.78 -21.88 33.61
N ASN A 544 28.18 -22.89 34.26
CA ASN A 544 28.82 -23.67 35.33
C ASN A 544 29.30 -25.05 34.86
N SER A 545 29.16 -25.37 33.57
CA SER A 545 29.51 -26.67 33.00
C SER A 545 30.97 -26.70 32.53
N GLN A 546 31.58 -27.89 32.57
CA GLN A 546 32.90 -28.15 31.97
C GLN A 546 32.79 -28.82 30.59
N ASP A 547 31.58 -28.94 30.04
CA ASP A 547 31.33 -29.46 28.69
C ASP A 547 31.96 -28.55 27.63
N GLU A 548 32.61 -29.15 26.62
CA GLU A 548 33.21 -28.42 25.50
C GLU A 548 32.18 -27.57 24.73
N MET A 549 30.91 -27.99 24.70
CA MET A 549 29.81 -27.26 24.05
C MET A 549 29.13 -26.23 24.95
N ALA A 550 29.50 -26.13 26.23
CA ALA A 550 28.86 -25.25 27.19
C ALA A 550 28.92 -23.76 26.77
N VAL A 551 30.07 -23.33 26.22
CA VAL A 551 30.26 -21.94 25.79
C VAL A 551 29.36 -21.60 24.59
N HIS A 552 29.20 -22.54 23.65
CA HIS A 552 28.27 -22.37 22.52
C HIS A 552 26.81 -22.30 22.99
N GLN A 553 26.42 -23.17 23.93
CA GLN A 553 25.08 -23.18 24.51
C GLN A 553 24.77 -21.88 25.28
N GLU A 554 25.73 -21.39 26.06
CA GLU A 554 25.58 -20.15 26.82
C GLU A 554 25.38 -18.95 25.87
N LEU A 555 26.21 -18.85 24.83
CA LEU A 555 26.09 -17.82 23.81
C LEU A 555 24.78 -17.93 23.03
N ALA A 556 24.38 -19.13 22.64
CA ALA A 556 23.09 -19.41 22.01
C ALA A 556 21.91 -18.88 22.85
N CYS A 557 21.93 -19.14 24.16
CA CYS A 557 20.90 -18.64 25.08
C CYS A 557 20.92 -17.10 25.19
N ALA A 558 22.11 -16.47 25.23
CA ALA A 558 22.23 -15.02 25.26
C ALA A 558 21.65 -14.36 23.98
N LEU A 559 21.91 -14.95 22.81
CA LEU A 559 21.34 -14.51 21.53
C LEU A 559 19.81 -14.62 21.51
N LEU A 560 19.25 -15.72 21.98
CA LEU A 560 17.79 -15.91 22.07
C LEU A 560 17.11 -14.91 23.02
N LEU A 561 17.77 -14.54 24.12
CA LEU A 561 17.27 -13.55 25.07
C LEU A 561 17.40 -12.10 24.57
N GLY A 562 18.10 -11.88 23.47
CA GLY A 562 18.39 -10.55 22.93
C GLY A 562 19.33 -9.72 23.81
N ASP A 563 20.18 -10.38 24.59
CA ASP A 563 21.14 -9.74 25.49
C ASP A 563 22.41 -9.34 24.72
N ARG A 564 22.39 -8.12 24.15
CA ARG A 564 23.44 -7.65 23.25
C ARG A 564 24.82 -7.64 23.90
N GLU A 565 24.96 -6.97 25.05
CA GLU A 565 26.24 -6.79 25.72
C GLU A 565 26.87 -8.14 26.10
N GLU A 566 26.06 -9.04 26.67
CA GLU A 566 26.52 -10.36 27.01
C GLU A 566 26.90 -11.19 25.78
N SER A 567 26.07 -11.17 24.73
CA SER A 567 26.35 -11.94 23.52
C SER A 567 27.66 -11.49 22.84
N GLU A 568 27.96 -10.19 22.87
CA GLU A 568 29.23 -9.64 22.36
C GLU A 568 30.41 -10.08 23.24
N PHE A 569 30.26 -10.03 24.57
CA PHE A 569 31.27 -10.50 25.50
C PHE A 569 31.62 -11.98 25.31
N LEU A 570 30.61 -12.85 25.27
CA LEU A 570 30.77 -14.29 25.08
C LEU A 570 31.35 -14.63 23.70
N ALA A 571 30.90 -13.96 22.64
CA ALA A 571 31.42 -14.17 21.29
C ALA A 571 32.92 -13.79 21.14
N ASN A 572 33.40 -12.83 21.94
CA ASN A 572 34.81 -12.41 21.96
C ASN A 572 35.72 -13.38 22.72
N GLN A 573 35.16 -14.29 23.54
CA GLN A 573 35.92 -15.30 24.25
C GLN A 573 36.11 -16.60 23.44
N LEU A 574 35.35 -16.78 22.36
CA LEU A 574 35.48 -17.95 21.50
C LEU A 574 36.85 -17.96 20.80
N THR A 575 37.47 -19.14 20.77
CA THR A 575 38.58 -19.41 19.85
C THR A 575 38.09 -19.37 18.39
N THR A 576 39.00 -19.21 17.43
CA THR A 576 38.65 -19.22 15.99
C THR A 576 37.83 -20.45 15.60
N ALA A 577 38.26 -21.65 16.03
CA ALA A 577 37.55 -22.88 15.72
C ALA A 577 36.13 -22.93 16.34
N GLN A 578 35.97 -22.45 17.59
CA GLN A 578 34.66 -22.39 18.23
C GLN A 578 33.75 -21.37 17.54
N ARG A 579 34.30 -20.23 17.11
CA ARG A 579 33.57 -19.22 16.35
C ARG A 579 33.10 -19.77 15.00
N ASP A 580 33.97 -20.43 14.25
CA ASP A 580 33.62 -21.01 12.95
C ASP A 580 32.44 -21.98 13.06
N VAL A 581 32.41 -22.80 14.12
CA VAL A 581 31.28 -23.69 14.42
C VAL A 581 30.00 -22.90 14.70
N MET A 582 30.09 -21.86 15.53
CA MET A 582 28.93 -21.05 15.89
C MET A 582 28.36 -20.27 14.69
N GLU A 583 29.22 -19.70 13.85
CA GLU A 583 28.84 -18.96 12.64
C GLU A 583 28.16 -19.86 11.60
N GLY A 584 28.46 -21.16 11.61
CA GLY A 584 27.77 -22.17 10.79
C GLY A 584 26.39 -22.58 11.30
N TRP A 585 25.98 -22.14 12.50
CA TRP A 585 24.66 -22.47 13.05
C TRP A 585 23.63 -21.37 12.79
N PRO A 586 22.36 -21.72 12.51
CA PRO A 586 21.31 -20.73 12.25
C PRO A 586 21.08 -19.74 13.39
N ILE A 587 21.44 -20.12 14.62
CA ILE A 587 21.27 -19.27 15.80
C ILE A 587 22.14 -18.01 15.73
N TRP A 588 23.23 -18.04 14.97
CA TRP A 588 24.10 -16.89 14.78
C TRP A 588 23.40 -15.73 14.10
N GLU A 589 22.38 -16.02 13.28
CA GLU A 589 21.70 -14.97 12.52
C GLU A 589 20.91 -14.00 13.39
N LEU A 590 20.49 -14.43 14.58
CA LEU A 590 19.88 -13.58 15.60
C LEU A 590 20.81 -12.44 16.01
N ARG A 591 22.13 -12.63 15.93
CA ARG A 591 23.12 -11.59 16.23
C ARG A 591 22.98 -10.39 15.28
N ARG A 592 22.66 -10.61 14.00
CA ARG A 592 22.51 -9.51 13.02
C ARG A 592 21.32 -8.61 13.37
N HIS A 593 20.28 -9.15 13.99
CA HIS A 593 19.12 -8.38 14.44
C HIS A 593 19.47 -7.48 15.63
N LEU A 594 20.33 -7.92 16.54
CA LEU A 594 20.76 -7.15 17.72
C LEU A 594 21.68 -5.96 17.40
N VAL A 595 22.32 -5.96 16.23
CA VAL A 595 23.20 -4.85 15.78
C VAL A 595 22.41 -3.73 15.10
N ARG A 596 21.21 -4.01 14.58
CA ARG A 596 20.37 -3.05 13.83
C ARG A 596 19.37 -2.28 14.69
N THR A 597 19.11 -2.75 15.91
CA THR A 597 18.39 -2.05 16.99
C THR A 597 19.36 -1.34 17.92
#